data_AF-A0A9P7J9K4-F1
#
_entry.id   AF-A0A9P7J9K4-F1
#
_cell.length_a   1.000
_cell.length_b   1.000
_cell.length_c   1.000
_cell.angle_alpha   90.00
_cell.angle_beta   90.00
_cell.angle_gamma   90.00
#
_symmetry.space_group_name_H-M   'P 1'
#
loop_
_entity.id
_entity.type
_entity.pdbx_description
1 polymer ?
#
loop_
_entity_poly.entity_id
_entity_poly.type
_entity_poly.pdbx_seq_one_letter_code
_entity_poly.pdbx_strand_id
1 'polypeptide(L)'
;MYTTPKKDPRSIMGTDRRPNPLRYVNLKEWDDGAYGDISFQESQPDTLEEPWPYRFQSGDSVWIHSTGYDWYQGRISGLPKAAQTKMGDGLFWPVTYSRNKRRYAAPLNGELKPDTPPIRKMLEEAGIL
;
A
#
# COMPACT_ATOMS: atom_id res chain seq x y z
N MET A 1 15.00 -58.04 -0.43
CA MET A 1 13.70 -57.78 -1.07
C MET A 1 12.95 -56.74 -0.22
N TYR A 2 12.75 -55.55 -0.79
CA TYR A 2 11.86 -54.44 -0.45
C TYR A 2 11.66 -54.01 1.02
N THR A 3 12.43 -52.99 1.44
CA THR A 3 12.02 -52.05 2.50
C THR A 3 11.31 -50.86 1.85
N THR A 4 10.04 -50.65 2.19
CA THR A 4 9.27 -49.44 1.85
C THR A 4 9.89 -48.20 2.47
N PRO A 5 10.01 -47.06 1.76
CA PRO A 5 10.42 -45.81 2.37
C PRO A 5 9.29 -45.26 3.25
N LYS A 6 9.62 -44.93 4.51
CA LYS A 6 8.74 -44.18 5.42
C LYS A 6 8.46 -42.81 4.82
N LYS A 7 7.19 -42.50 4.56
CA LYS A 7 6.70 -41.13 4.34
C LYS A 7 6.92 -40.33 5.62
N ASP A 8 7.71 -39.26 5.55
CA ASP A 8 7.75 -38.23 6.58
C ASP A 8 6.43 -37.44 6.57
N PRO A 9 5.68 -37.38 7.69
CA PRO A 9 4.47 -36.57 7.79
C PRO A 9 4.84 -35.19 8.37
N ARG A 10 5.55 -34.35 7.61
CA ARG A 10 5.77 -32.93 7.98
C ARG A 10 5.67 -31.95 6.81
N SER A 11 4.81 -32.24 5.83
CA SER A 11 4.44 -31.27 4.81
C SER A 11 3.12 -30.58 5.15
N ILE A 12 3.08 -29.86 6.28
CA ILE A 12 2.04 -28.85 6.56
C ILE A 12 2.65 -27.74 7.43
N MET A 13 3.71 -27.08 6.96
CA MET A 13 4.04 -25.75 7.49
C MET A 13 3.28 -24.75 6.64
N GLY A 14 2.10 -24.37 7.14
CA GLY A 14 1.54 -23.07 6.80
C GLY A 14 2.64 -22.04 6.98
N THR A 15 2.86 -21.23 5.94
CA THR A 15 3.76 -20.10 6.05
C THR A 15 3.26 -19.26 7.22
N ASP A 16 4.00 -19.29 8.32
CA ASP A 16 3.89 -18.34 9.41
C ASP A 16 3.88 -16.95 8.77
N ARG A 17 2.69 -16.38 8.58
CA ARG A 17 2.51 -15.00 8.13
C ARG A 17 2.92 -14.10 9.30
N ARG A 18 4.21 -14.10 9.62
CA ARG A 18 4.81 -13.00 10.37
C ARG A 18 4.50 -11.75 9.52
N PRO A 19 3.88 -10.70 10.10
CA PRO A 19 3.71 -9.46 9.37
C PRO A 19 5.10 -9.01 8.92
N ASN A 20 5.30 -8.87 7.61
CA ASN A 20 6.58 -8.44 7.05
C ASN A 20 6.89 -7.06 7.64
N PRO A 21 7.94 -6.93 8.48
CA PRO A 21 8.16 -5.69 9.22
C PRO A 21 8.53 -4.57 8.25
N LEU A 22 7.89 -3.41 8.42
CA LEU A 22 8.20 -2.20 7.68
C LEU A 22 9.69 -1.85 7.84
N ARG A 23 10.46 -1.94 6.75
CA ARG A 23 11.91 -1.68 6.74
C ARG A 23 12.21 -0.25 6.27
N TYR A 24 13.24 0.35 6.84
CA TYR A 24 13.75 1.63 6.33
C TYR A 24 14.24 1.45 4.89
N VAL A 25 14.06 2.48 4.09
CA VAL A 25 14.40 2.49 2.66
C VAL A 25 15.09 3.80 2.30
N ASN A 26 16.13 3.71 1.49
CA ASN A 26 16.70 4.86 0.82
C ASN A 26 15.84 5.17 -0.41
N LEU A 27 15.01 6.21 -0.34
CA LEU A 27 14.06 6.54 -1.41
C LEU A 27 14.74 6.90 -2.74
N LYS A 28 16.00 7.34 -2.71
CA LYS A 28 16.78 7.66 -3.93
C LYS A 28 17.26 6.41 -4.67
N GLU A 29 17.41 5.30 -3.96
CA GLU A 29 17.89 4.02 -4.47
C GLU A 29 16.76 3.00 -4.63
N TRP A 30 15.53 3.38 -4.25
CA TRP A 30 14.38 2.50 -4.35
C TRP A 30 13.96 2.31 -5.81
N ASP A 31 14.03 1.05 -6.24
CA ASP A 31 13.53 0.60 -7.54
C ASP A 31 12.03 0.33 -7.45
N ASP A 32 11.24 1.07 -8.23
CA ASP A 32 9.80 0.83 -8.36
C ASP A 32 9.50 -0.39 -9.26
N GLY A 33 10.52 -1.00 -9.87
CA GLY A 33 10.38 -2.14 -10.76
C GLY A 33 9.46 -1.83 -11.92
N ALA A 34 8.51 -2.73 -12.21
CA ALA A 34 7.53 -2.58 -13.28
C ALA A 34 6.61 -1.35 -13.09
N TYR A 35 6.56 -0.76 -11.89
CA TYR A 35 5.73 0.41 -11.58
C TYR A 35 6.50 1.75 -11.62
N GLY A 36 7.79 1.71 -11.96
CA GLY A 36 8.61 2.90 -12.15
C GLY A 36 8.45 3.55 -13.51
N ASP A 37 7.71 2.91 -14.42
CA ASP A 37 7.36 3.52 -15.69
C ASP A 37 6.47 4.74 -15.47
N ILE A 38 6.92 5.88 -15.98
CA ILE A 38 6.26 7.18 -15.89
C ILE A 38 4.82 7.07 -16.42
N SER A 39 4.57 6.21 -17.42
CA SER A 39 3.24 5.99 -17.98
C SER A 39 2.23 5.47 -16.96
N PHE A 40 2.68 4.65 -15.99
CA PHE A 40 1.84 4.12 -14.90
C PHE A 40 1.65 5.11 -13.75
N GLN A 41 2.56 6.07 -13.60
CA GLN A 41 2.45 7.12 -12.58
C GLN A 41 1.54 8.26 -13.05
N GLU A 42 1.49 8.51 -14.35
CA GLU A 42 0.62 9.52 -14.97
C GLU A 42 -0.83 9.03 -15.19
N SER A 43 -1.04 7.72 -15.30
CA SER A 43 -2.40 7.18 -15.42
C SER A 43 -3.18 7.38 -14.12
N GLN A 44 -4.42 7.85 -14.22
CA GLN A 44 -5.33 7.95 -13.07
C GLN A 44 -5.94 6.56 -12.81
N PRO A 45 -6.23 6.21 -11.56
CA PRO A 45 -6.94 4.97 -11.26
C PRO A 45 -8.40 5.07 -11.72
N ASP A 46 -8.97 3.95 -12.15
CA ASP A 46 -10.39 3.85 -12.51
C ASP A 46 -11.28 3.78 -11.27
N THR A 47 -10.74 3.29 -10.14
CA THR A 47 -11.47 3.21 -8.86
C THR A 47 -10.63 3.64 -7.65
N LEU A 48 -11.32 4.02 -6.57
CA LEU A 48 -10.67 4.42 -5.30
C LEU A 48 -9.82 3.29 -4.70
N GLU A 49 -10.23 2.04 -4.82
CA GLU A 49 -9.55 0.89 -4.22
C GLU A 49 -8.50 0.25 -5.14
N GLU A 50 -8.35 0.78 -6.36
CA GLU A 50 -7.37 0.26 -7.30
C GLU A 50 -5.94 0.55 -6.81
N PRO A 51 -5.02 -0.42 -6.85
CA PRO A 51 -3.60 -0.16 -6.68
C PRO A 51 -3.11 0.94 -7.65
N TRP A 52 -2.42 1.95 -7.13
CA TRP A 52 -1.87 3.02 -7.97
C TRP A 52 -0.43 3.33 -7.54
N PRO A 53 0.58 3.27 -8.42
CA PRO A 53 1.98 3.46 -8.03
C PRO A 53 2.38 4.93 -7.82
N TYR A 54 1.51 5.69 -7.14
CA TYR A 54 1.75 7.10 -6.85
C TYR A 54 2.83 7.28 -5.78
N ARG A 55 3.77 8.20 -6.01
CA ARG A 55 4.80 8.60 -5.04
C ARG A 55 4.40 9.91 -4.37
N PHE A 56 4.52 9.96 -3.05
CA PHE A 56 4.17 11.14 -2.26
C PHE A 56 5.41 11.89 -1.75
N GLN A 57 5.18 13.09 -1.24
CA GLN A 57 6.12 13.89 -0.49
C GLN A 57 5.60 14.16 0.92
N SER A 58 6.52 14.49 1.83
CA SER A 58 6.12 14.88 3.19
C SER A 58 5.27 16.14 3.15
N GLY A 59 4.12 16.13 3.82
CA GLY A 59 3.16 17.23 3.86
C GLY A 59 2.02 17.12 2.85
N ASP A 60 2.12 16.25 1.84
CA ASP A 60 1.08 16.05 0.83
C ASP A 60 -0.27 15.75 1.48
N SER A 61 -1.32 16.42 1.00
CA SER A 61 -2.71 16.09 1.32
C SER A 61 -3.10 14.80 0.61
N VAL A 62 -3.69 13.87 1.36
CA VAL A 62 -4.04 12.54 0.86
C VAL A 62 -5.38 12.07 1.39
N TRP A 63 -5.93 11.07 0.72
CA TRP A 63 -7.08 10.29 1.15
C TRP A 63 -6.62 8.89 1.55
N ILE A 64 -7.00 8.46 2.74
CA ILE A 64 -6.63 7.16 3.30
C ILE A 64 -7.87 6.35 3.69
N HIS A 65 -7.98 5.14 3.16
CA HIS A 65 -9.08 4.23 3.46
C HIS A 65 -8.76 3.41 4.71
N SER A 66 -9.57 3.46 5.77
CA SER A 66 -9.31 2.77 7.04
C SER A 66 -10.19 1.54 7.22
N THR A 67 -9.61 0.42 7.64
CA THR A 67 -10.33 -0.85 7.81
C THR A 67 -11.58 -0.66 8.67
N GLY A 68 -12.75 -0.92 8.08
CA GLY A 68 -14.06 -0.78 8.72
C GLY A 68 -14.73 0.59 8.58
N TYR A 69 -14.15 1.51 7.81
CA TYR A 69 -14.63 2.88 7.64
C TYR A 69 -14.40 3.39 6.20
N ASP A 70 -15.08 4.49 5.85
CA ASP A 70 -14.87 5.22 4.60
C ASP A 70 -13.47 5.88 4.48
N TRP A 71 -13.27 6.61 3.40
CA TRP A 71 -12.07 7.39 3.13
C TRP A 71 -11.97 8.62 4.02
N TYR A 72 -10.77 8.87 4.54
CA TYR A 72 -10.48 10.03 5.38
C TYR A 72 -9.43 10.93 4.74
N GLN A 73 -9.62 12.23 4.89
CA GLN A 73 -8.57 13.19 4.56
C GLN A 73 -7.45 13.11 5.61
N GLY A 74 -6.21 13.16 5.13
CA GLY A 74 -5.01 13.10 5.93
C GLY A 74 -3.83 13.80 5.27
N ARG A 75 -2.65 13.65 5.88
CA ARG A 75 -1.38 14.19 5.37
C ARG A 75 -0.24 13.20 5.54
N ILE A 76 0.69 13.20 4.60
CA ILE A 76 1.95 12.47 4.75
C ILE A 76 2.82 13.12 5.83
N SER A 77 3.25 12.31 6.79
CA SER A 77 3.90 12.77 8.04
C SER A 77 5.39 12.41 8.14
N GLY A 78 5.97 11.83 7.10
CA GLY A 78 7.39 11.48 7.10
C GLY A 78 7.77 10.51 5.98
N LEU A 79 8.95 9.89 6.15
CA LEU A 79 9.52 9.00 5.14
C LEU A 79 8.79 7.66 5.04
N PRO A 80 8.68 7.11 3.81
CA PRO A 80 8.08 5.81 3.62
C PRO A 80 8.97 4.69 4.16
N LYS A 81 8.36 3.52 4.31
CA LYS A 81 9.05 2.27 4.63
C LYS A 81 8.70 1.23 3.58
N ALA A 82 9.61 0.32 3.28
CA ALA A 82 9.33 -0.78 2.36
C ALA A 82 8.70 -1.97 3.11
N ALA A 83 7.75 -2.65 2.47
CA ALA A 83 7.23 -3.95 2.89
C ALA A 83 6.45 -4.60 1.73
N GLN A 84 5.93 -5.80 1.96
CA GLN A 84 5.07 -6.49 1.00
C GLN A 84 3.71 -5.79 0.86
N THR A 85 3.29 -5.55 -0.38
CA THR A 85 1.98 -5.05 -0.81
C THR A 85 1.22 -6.13 -1.59
N LYS A 86 -0.04 -5.86 -1.97
CA LYS A 86 -0.81 -6.72 -2.89
C LYS A 86 -0.14 -6.91 -4.25
N MET A 87 0.68 -5.96 -4.68
CA MET A 87 1.31 -5.92 -6.00
C MET A 87 2.80 -6.34 -6.01
N GLY A 88 3.33 -6.79 -4.87
CA GLY A 88 4.75 -7.10 -4.69
C GLY A 88 5.40 -6.25 -3.59
N ASP A 89 6.72 -6.12 -3.59
CA ASP A 89 7.41 -5.18 -2.70
C ASP A 89 6.99 -3.74 -3.04
N GLY A 90 6.74 -2.91 -2.02
CA GLY A 90 6.27 -1.55 -2.22
C GLY A 90 6.48 -0.63 -1.03
N LEU A 91 6.16 0.65 -1.24
CA LEU A 91 6.34 1.71 -0.25
C LEU A 91 5.05 1.95 0.55
N PHE A 92 5.22 2.01 1.86
CA PHE A 92 4.20 2.40 2.82
C PHE A 92 4.51 3.78 3.37
N TRP A 93 3.60 4.71 3.21
CA TRP A 93 3.74 6.09 3.63
C TRP A 93 3.07 6.30 4.99
N PRO A 94 3.73 6.99 5.94
CA PRO A 94 3.11 7.32 7.22
C PRO A 94 2.12 8.47 7.05
N VAL A 95 0.84 8.21 7.27
CA VAL A 95 -0.24 9.18 7.14
C VAL A 95 -0.78 9.55 8.50
N THR A 96 -0.92 10.85 8.77
CA THR A 96 -1.68 11.37 9.91
C THR A 96 -3.06 11.81 9.45
N TYR A 97 -4.10 11.35 10.13
CA TYR A 97 -5.51 11.57 9.78
C TYR A 97 -6.38 11.56 11.04
N SER A 98 -7.65 11.99 10.93
CA SER A 98 -8.62 11.96 12.05
C SER A 98 -8.04 12.54 13.37
N ARG A 99 -7.75 13.85 13.33
CA ARG A 99 -7.13 14.68 14.39
C ARG A 99 -5.70 14.30 14.78
N ASN A 100 -5.40 13.03 15.09
CA ASN A 100 -4.05 12.57 15.52
C ASN A 100 -3.80 11.06 15.30
N LYS A 101 -4.65 10.35 14.54
CA LYS A 101 -4.38 8.95 14.20
C LYS A 101 -3.24 8.90 13.19
N ARG A 102 -2.31 7.96 13.35
CA ARG A 102 -1.22 7.75 12.40
C ARG A 102 -1.12 6.28 12.02
N ARG A 103 -0.96 6.01 10.73
CA ARG A 103 -0.68 4.66 10.23
C ARG A 103 0.18 4.68 8.97
N TYR A 104 0.76 3.54 8.66
CA TYR A 104 1.41 3.30 7.38
C TYR A 104 0.38 2.75 6.38
N ALA A 105 0.38 3.28 5.16
CA ALA A 105 -0.51 2.86 4.09
C ALA A 105 0.22 2.85 2.76
N ALA A 106 -0.07 1.87 1.90
CA ALA A 106 0.57 1.74 0.59
C ALA A 106 -0.43 2.05 -0.53
N PRO A 107 -0.07 2.89 -1.51
CA PRO A 107 -0.96 3.17 -2.63
C PRO A 107 -1.13 1.94 -3.54
N LEU A 108 -0.12 1.05 -3.58
CA LEU A 108 -0.20 -0.27 -4.21
C LEU A 108 -1.13 -1.27 -3.49
N ASN A 109 -1.65 -0.93 -2.31
CA ASN A 109 -2.70 -1.70 -1.66
C ASN A 109 -4.12 -1.16 -1.97
N GLY A 110 -4.22 -0.01 -2.66
CA GLY A 110 -5.49 0.67 -2.92
C GLY A 110 -6.06 1.41 -1.70
N GLU A 111 -5.25 1.65 -0.68
CA GLU A 111 -5.70 2.26 0.59
C GLU A 111 -5.24 3.71 0.76
N LEU A 112 -4.53 4.26 -0.23
CA LEU A 112 -3.94 5.59 -0.17
C LEU A 112 -3.99 6.25 -1.56
N LYS A 113 -4.55 7.46 -1.64
CA LYS A 113 -4.66 8.26 -2.86
C LYS A 113 -4.23 9.71 -2.60
N PRO A 114 -3.64 10.40 -3.58
CA PRO A 114 -3.39 11.84 -3.49
C PRO A 114 -4.69 12.64 -3.51
N ASP A 115 -4.67 13.81 -2.90
CA ASP A 115 -5.80 14.75 -2.90
C ASP A 115 -5.82 15.56 -4.21
N THR A 116 -6.27 14.93 -5.29
CA THR A 116 -6.38 15.54 -6.63
C THR A 116 -7.84 15.68 -7.08
N PRO A 117 -8.14 16.57 -8.05
CA PRO A 117 -9.52 16.73 -8.54
C PRO A 117 -10.18 15.43 -9.03
N PRO A 118 -9.50 14.52 -9.77
CA PRO A 118 -10.09 13.25 -10.16
C PRO A 118 -10.45 12.35 -8.97
N ILE A 119 -9.59 12.27 -7.97
CA ILE A 119 -9.85 11.47 -6.76
C ILE A 119 -11.00 12.07 -5.95
N ARG A 120 -11.07 13.40 -5.82
CA ARG A 120 -12.21 14.09 -5.17
C ARG A 120 -13.52 13.80 -5.88
N LYS A 121 -13.54 13.81 -7.22
CA LYS A 121 -14.73 13.45 -8.02
C LYS A 121 -15.18 12.02 -7.71
N MET A 122 -14.26 11.05 -7.63
CA MET A 122 -14.62 9.67 -7.26
C MET A 122 -15.17 9.58 -5.83
N LEU A 123 -14.64 10.38 -4.89
CA LEU A 123 -15.14 10.43 -3.51
C LEU A 123 -16.55 11.04 -3.42
N GLU A 124 -16.83 12.09 -4.20
CA GLU A 124 -18.17 12.70 -4.33
C GLU A 124 -19.17 11.69 -4.93
N GLU A 125 -18.79 10.98 -5.99
CA GLU A 125 -19.61 9.93 -6.62
C GLU A 125 -19.90 8.76 -5.67
N ALA A 126 -18.99 8.49 -4.74
CA ALA A 126 -19.16 7.49 -3.69
C ALA A 126 -19.94 7.99 -2.47
N GLY A 127 -20.33 9.28 -2.42
CA GLY A 127 -21.07 9.89 -1.32
C GLY A 127 -20.24 10.11 -0.04
N ILE A 128 -18.91 10.19 -0.17
CA ILE A 128 -17.98 10.38 0.96
C ILE A 128 -17.67 11.86 1.20
N LEU A 129 -17.60 12.65 0.13
CA LEU A 129 -17.39 14.10 0.14
C LEU A 129 -18.68 14.82 -0.27
#